data_AF-A0A942EK78-F1
#
_entry.id   AF-A0A942EK78-F1
#
_cell.length_a   1.000
_cell.length_b   1.000
_cell.length_c   1.000
_cell.angle_alpha   90.00
_cell.angle_beta   90.00
_cell.angle_gamma   90.00
#
_symmetry.space_group_name_H-M   'P 1'
#
loop_
_entity.id
_entity.type
_entity.pdbx_description
1 polymer ?
#
loop_
_entity_poly.entity_id
_entity_poly.type
_entity_poly.pdbx_seq_one_letter_code
_entity_poly.pdbx_strand_id
1 'polypeptide(L)'
;MRSNGLPKGKVIELNLEAGQPLVAEAIRTLINALLTYKRMGYRAVIVIHGYGSSGTGGAIKSAVKKSLRETSLCGVVRDFVGGDEWSLKKREFVGICSDLASCEASIAGNAGVTVVLLRR
;
A
#
# COMPACT_ATOMS: atom_id res chain seq x y z
N MET A 1 12.29 -2.32 -15.89
CA MET A 1 12.39 -3.55 -15.07
C MET A 1 11.43 -3.43 -13.91
N ARG A 2 10.46 -4.33 -13.80
CA ARG A 2 9.40 -4.32 -12.78
C ARG A 2 9.87 -5.18 -11.61
N SER A 3 9.97 -4.61 -10.41
CA SER A 3 10.15 -5.39 -9.18
C SER A 3 9.06 -5.05 -8.18
N ASN A 4 7.84 -5.45 -8.52
CA ASN A 4 6.83 -5.72 -7.51
C ASN A 4 7.11 -7.14 -6.97
N GLY A 5 7.08 -7.30 -5.64
CA GLY A 5 7.30 -8.60 -5.00
C GLY A 5 6.31 -9.66 -5.47
N LEU A 6 6.72 -10.93 -5.38
CA LEU A 6 5.87 -12.07 -5.75
C LEU A 6 4.60 -12.08 -4.87
N PRO A 7 3.39 -12.20 -5.43
CA PRO A 7 2.17 -12.18 -4.64
C PRO A 7 2.15 -13.31 -3.60
N LYS A 8 1.72 -12.97 -2.38
CA LYS A 8 1.48 -13.92 -1.29
C LYS A 8 -0.03 -14.09 -1.14
N GLY A 9 -0.58 -15.09 -1.84
CA GLY A 9 -2.02 -15.31 -1.88
C GLY A 9 -2.77 -14.10 -2.46
N LYS A 10 -3.66 -13.51 -1.66
CA LYS A 10 -4.45 -12.31 -1.99
C LYS A 10 -3.77 -10.99 -1.62
N VAL A 11 -2.49 -11.01 -1.24
CA VAL A 11 -1.65 -9.83 -0.97
C VAL A 11 -0.64 -9.64 -2.10
N ILE A 12 -0.45 -8.39 -2.52
CA ILE A 12 0.57 -8.01 -3.51
C ILE A 12 1.35 -6.77 -3.04
N GLU A 13 2.62 -6.68 -3.40
CA GLU A 13 3.47 -5.53 -3.10
C GLU A 13 3.50 -4.56 -4.29
N LEU A 14 3.49 -3.26 -3.99
CA LEU A 14 3.64 -2.18 -4.96
C LEU A 14 4.81 -1.30 -4.55
N ASN A 15 5.88 -1.31 -5.33
CA ASN A 15 7.03 -0.45 -5.06
C ASN A 15 6.89 0.89 -5.81
N LEU A 16 6.70 1.97 -5.07
CA LEU A 16 6.62 3.34 -5.60
C LEU A 16 7.96 4.09 -5.59
N GLU A 17 9.01 3.52 -5.00
CA GLU A 17 10.36 4.12 -5.01
C GLU A 17 11.19 3.68 -6.24
N ALA A 18 10.72 2.66 -6.96
CA ALA A 18 11.42 2.11 -8.11
C ALA A 18 11.66 3.19 -9.18
N GLY A 19 12.94 3.50 -9.43
CA GLY A 19 13.35 4.46 -10.45
C GLY A 19 13.36 5.94 -10.01
N GLN A 20 13.29 6.23 -8.71
CA GLN A 20 13.28 7.60 -8.16
C GLN A 20 12.26 8.54 -8.82
N PRO A 21 10.97 8.14 -8.88
CA PRO A 21 9.96 8.91 -9.60
C PRO A 21 9.65 10.24 -8.93
N LEU A 22 9.09 11.17 -9.70
CA LEU A 22 8.44 12.34 -9.14
C LEU A 22 7.18 11.91 -8.36
N VAL A 23 6.80 12.68 -7.33
CA VAL A 23 5.62 12.37 -6.49
C VAL A 23 4.36 12.15 -7.34
N ALA A 24 4.11 12.98 -8.35
CA ALA A 24 2.95 12.85 -9.23
C ALA A 24 2.93 11.52 -10.00
N GLU A 25 4.09 11.02 -10.41
CA GLU A 25 4.22 9.75 -11.13
C GLU A 25 4.00 8.56 -10.19
N ALA A 26 4.51 8.64 -8.96
CA ALA A 26 4.25 7.66 -7.92
C ALA A 26 2.74 7.55 -7.62
N ILE A 27 2.04 8.69 -7.53
CA ILE A 27 0.58 8.70 -7.30
C ILE A 27 -0.20 8.18 -8.51
N ARG A 28 0.18 8.52 -9.74
CA ARG A 28 -0.42 7.93 -10.94
C ARG A 28 -0.25 6.41 -10.95
N THR A 29 0.93 5.93 -10.56
CA THR A 29 1.23 4.50 -10.45
C THR A 29 0.39 3.83 -9.37
N LEU A 30 0.27 4.45 -8.19
CA LEU A 30 -0.59 3.99 -7.10
C LEU A 30 -2.02 3.78 -7.58
N ILE A 31 -2.64 4.81 -8.17
CA ILE A 31 -4.05 4.77 -8.58
C ILE A 31 -4.27 3.65 -9.61
N ASN A 32 -3.44 3.59 -10.64
CA ASN A 32 -3.53 2.57 -11.69
C ASN A 32 -3.35 1.15 -11.14
N ALA A 33 -2.42 0.97 -10.21
CA ALA A 33 -2.14 -0.31 -9.58
C ALA A 33 -3.31 -0.76 -8.70
N LEU A 34 -3.87 0.10 -7.84
CA LEU A 34 -5.00 -0.25 -6.98
C LEU A 34 -6.23 -0.66 -7.81
N LEU A 35 -6.54 0.06 -8.88
CA LEU A 35 -7.63 -0.29 -9.81
C LEU A 35 -7.38 -1.63 -10.49
N THR A 36 -6.14 -1.90 -10.89
CA THR A 36 -5.76 -3.14 -11.55
C THR A 36 -5.81 -4.32 -10.58
N TYR A 37 -5.24 -4.18 -9.39
CA TYR A 37 -5.20 -5.24 -8.39
C TYR A 37 -6.57 -5.56 -7.81
N LYS A 38 -7.46 -4.57 -7.69
CA LYS A 38 -8.86 -4.85 -7.40
C LYS A 38 -9.49 -5.75 -8.46
N ARG A 39 -9.34 -5.41 -9.75
CA ARG A 39 -9.87 -6.22 -10.86
C ARG A 39 -9.28 -7.62 -10.92
N MET A 40 -8.01 -7.78 -10.55
CA MET A 40 -7.34 -9.08 -10.44
C MET A 40 -7.76 -9.89 -9.19
N GLY A 41 -8.60 -9.32 -8.33
CA GLY A 41 -9.14 -10.01 -7.16
C GLY A 41 -8.18 -10.11 -5.98
N TYR A 42 -7.15 -9.24 -5.91
CA TYR A 42 -6.36 -9.06 -4.69
C TYR A 42 -7.22 -8.41 -3.59
N ARG A 43 -6.87 -8.70 -2.34
CA ARG A 43 -7.57 -8.22 -1.15
C ARG A 43 -6.79 -7.13 -0.42
N ALA A 44 -5.46 -7.19 -0.49
CA ALA A 44 -4.59 -6.20 0.12
C ALA A 44 -3.40 -5.86 -0.78
N VAL A 45 -2.92 -4.63 -0.66
CA VAL A 45 -1.72 -4.13 -1.32
C VAL A 45 -0.78 -3.57 -0.26
N ILE A 46 0.46 -4.01 -0.25
CA ILE A 46 1.53 -3.41 0.56
C ILE A 46 2.23 -2.39 -0.33
N VAL A 47 1.96 -1.12 -0.09
CA VAL A 47 2.57 -0.01 -0.82
C VAL A 47 3.88 0.36 -0.15
N ILE A 48 4.98 0.25 -0.87
CA ILE A 48 6.32 0.64 -0.44
C ILE A 48 6.58 2.04 -1.01
N HIS A 49 6.68 3.04 -0.13
CA HIS A 49 6.83 4.44 -0.51
C HIS A 49 8.05 5.13 0.13
N GLY A 50 8.72 4.47 1.07
CA GLY A 50 9.95 4.96 1.68
C GLY A 50 9.81 5.53 3.09
N TYR A 51 10.90 5.49 3.86
CA TYR A 51 10.92 5.84 5.29
C TYR A 51 10.74 7.33 5.61
N GLY A 52 10.85 8.20 4.61
CA GLY A 52 10.26 9.54 4.62
C GLY A 52 10.45 10.42 5.86
N SER A 53 11.69 10.74 6.22
CA SER A 53 12.00 11.76 7.24
C SER A 53 12.54 13.08 6.67
N SER A 54 13.23 13.08 5.51
CA SER A 54 13.89 14.31 5.01
C SER A 54 14.01 14.42 3.47
N GLY A 55 13.26 13.63 2.69
CA GLY A 55 13.42 13.57 1.23
C GLY A 55 12.19 13.05 0.48
N THR A 56 12.38 12.66 -0.80
CA THR A 56 11.32 12.26 -1.74
C THR A 56 10.35 11.20 -1.18
N GLY A 57 10.84 10.20 -0.45
CA GLY A 57 9.98 9.17 0.16
C GLY A 57 8.95 9.72 1.15
N GLY A 58 9.27 10.80 1.87
CA GLY A 58 8.34 11.45 2.81
C GLY A 58 7.23 12.22 2.08
N ALA A 59 7.58 12.82 0.94
CA ALA A 59 6.61 13.45 0.06
C ALA A 59 5.67 12.41 -0.57
N ILE A 60 6.20 11.25 -0.99
CA ILE A 60 5.38 10.14 -1.51
C ILE A 60 4.48 9.57 -0.40
N LYS A 61 5.00 9.28 0.81
CA LYS A 61 4.17 8.83 1.95
C LYS A 61 2.97 9.74 2.18
N SER A 62 3.23 11.05 2.23
CA SER A 62 2.21 12.08 2.44
C SER A 62 1.17 12.08 1.31
N ALA A 63 1.63 12.03 0.06
CA ALA A 63 0.77 12.02 -1.11
C ALA A 63 -0.05 10.71 -1.24
N VAL A 64 0.52 9.56 -0.85
CA VAL A 64 -0.18 8.27 -0.79
C VAL A 64 -1.32 8.35 0.22
N LYS A 65 -1.03 8.76 1.47
CA LYS A 65 -2.06 8.91 2.53
C LYS A 65 -3.16 9.90 2.13
N LYS A 66 -2.82 10.96 1.38
CA LYS A 66 -3.82 11.90 0.83
C LYS A 66 -4.69 11.23 -0.24
N SER A 67 -4.07 10.60 -1.23
CA SER A 67 -4.76 9.97 -2.37
C SER A 67 -5.72 8.87 -1.91
N LEU A 68 -5.30 8.04 -0.95
CA LEU A 68 -6.13 6.94 -0.41
C LEU A 68 -7.42 7.42 0.29
N ARG A 69 -7.53 8.70 0.64
CA ARG A 69 -8.73 9.31 1.22
C ARG A 69 -9.61 10.00 0.18
N GLU A 70 -9.18 10.08 -1.08
CA GLU A 70 -9.95 10.76 -2.13
C GLU A 70 -11.22 9.98 -2.49
N THR A 71 -12.29 10.72 -2.78
CA THR A 71 -13.59 10.14 -3.16
C THR A 71 -13.49 9.27 -4.41
N SER A 72 -12.57 9.58 -5.33
CA SER A 72 -12.27 8.77 -6.52
C SER A 72 -11.88 7.32 -6.19
N LEU A 73 -11.29 7.09 -5.01
CA LEU A 73 -10.88 5.77 -4.54
C LEU A 73 -11.84 5.15 -3.53
N CYS A 74 -12.96 5.78 -3.18
CA CYS A 74 -13.90 5.24 -2.18
C CYS A 74 -14.51 3.88 -2.59
N GLY A 75 -14.67 3.65 -3.90
CA GLY A 75 -15.12 2.38 -4.46
C GLY A 75 -14.03 1.32 -4.57
N VAL A 76 -12.77 1.69 -4.33
CA VAL A 76 -11.58 0.84 -4.52
C VAL A 76 -10.93 0.49 -3.19
N VAL A 77 -10.66 1.50 -2.37
CA VAL A 77 -10.03 1.39 -1.06
C VAL A 77 -11.11 1.15 -0.01
N ARG A 78 -10.94 0.07 0.77
CA ARG A 78 -11.77 -0.20 1.94
C ARG A 78 -11.26 0.58 3.15
N ASP A 79 -9.97 0.39 3.46
CA ASP A 79 -9.27 1.03 4.57
C ASP A 79 -7.75 0.93 4.33
N PHE A 80 -6.95 1.67 5.07
CA PHE A 80 -5.49 1.59 5.05
C PHE A 80 -4.85 1.87 6.42
N VAL A 81 -3.60 1.44 6.58
CA VAL A 81 -2.80 1.68 7.78
C VAL A 81 -1.31 1.73 7.43
N GLY A 82 -0.57 2.65 8.08
CA GLY A 82 0.89 2.67 7.97
C GLY A 82 1.52 1.49 8.70
N GLY A 83 2.71 1.04 8.28
CA GLY A 83 3.42 -0.04 8.98
C GLY A 83 3.81 0.32 10.41
N ASP A 84 4.09 1.60 10.66
CA ASP A 84 4.29 2.23 11.97
C ASP A 84 3.05 2.11 12.90
N GLU A 85 1.86 2.08 12.32
CA GLU A 85 0.58 2.01 13.02
C GLU A 85 -0.06 0.60 12.94
N TRP A 86 0.64 -0.39 12.37
CA TRP A 86 0.09 -1.71 12.04
C TRP A 86 -0.50 -2.44 13.25
N SER A 87 0.17 -2.37 14.42
CA SER A 87 -0.29 -3.02 15.65
C SER A 87 -1.69 -2.59 16.07
N LEU A 88 -2.11 -1.36 15.74
CA LEU A 88 -3.42 -0.81 16.07
C LEU A 88 -4.54 -1.43 15.23
N LYS A 89 -4.25 -1.81 13.98
CA LYS A 89 -5.26 -2.34 13.03
C LYS A 89 -5.06 -3.80 12.62
N LYS A 90 -3.99 -4.45 13.07
CA LYS A 90 -3.61 -5.82 12.70
C LYS A 90 -4.79 -6.79 12.75
N ARG A 91 -5.51 -6.85 13.88
CA ARG A 91 -6.62 -7.79 14.07
C ARG A 91 -7.73 -7.60 13.03
N GLU A 92 -8.10 -6.36 12.76
CA GLU A 92 -9.11 -6.01 11.76
C GLU A 92 -8.63 -6.36 10.35
N PHE A 93 -7.41 -5.98 10.00
CA PHE A 93 -6.86 -6.19 8.65
C PHE A 93 -6.68 -7.68 8.33
N VAL A 94 -6.13 -8.45 9.27
CA VAL A 94 -5.98 -9.91 9.14
C VAL A 94 -7.35 -10.61 9.09
N GLY A 95 -8.36 -10.10 9.83
CA GLY A 95 -9.73 -10.61 9.74
C GLY A 95 -10.36 -10.44 8.36
N ILE A 96 -9.96 -9.41 7.61
CA ILE A 96 -10.44 -9.15 6.23
C ILE A 96 -9.59 -9.90 5.19
N CYS A 97 -8.29 -10.03 5.43
CA CYS A 97 -7.33 -10.72 4.55
C CYS A 97 -6.31 -11.49 5.40
N SER A 98 -6.56 -12.78 5.61
CA SER A 98 -5.73 -13.66 6.45
C SER A 98 -4.27 -13.75 6.00
N ASP A 99 -4.02 -13.66 4.70
CA ASP A 99 -2.70 -13.71 4.08
C ASP A 99 -1.75 -12.58 4.55
N LEU A 100 -2.30 -11.50 5.13
CA LEU A 100 -1.49 -10.44 5.76
C LEU A 100 -0.71 -10.93 6.99
N ALA A 101 -1.16 -12.00 7.65
CA ALA A 101 -0.43 -12.59 8.78
C ALA A 101 0.97 -13.07 8.34
N SER A 102 1.08 -13.68 7.15
CA SER A 102 2.35 -14.12 6.57
C SER A 102 3.22 -12.99 6.01
N CYS A 103 2.69 -11.75 6.00
CA CYS A 103 3.40 -10.55 5.56
C CYS A 103 3.79 -9.65 6.73
N GLU A 104 3.46 -10.00 7.98
CA GLU A 104 3.64 -9.13 9.13
C GLU A 104 5.08 -8.64 9.30
N ALA A 105 6.06 -9.50 9.09
CA ALA A 105 7.48 -9.16 9.22
C ALA A 105 7.94 -8.04 8.27
N SER A 106 7.29 -7.85 7.11
CA SER A 106 7.60 -6.73 6.20
C SER A 106 6.78 -5.47 6.47
N ILE A 107 5.77 -5.56 7.34
CA ILE A 107 4.80 -4.50 7.63
C ILE A 107 5.06 -3.84 9.00
N ALA A 108 5.13 -4.65 10.06
CA ALA A 108 5.07 -4.17 11.43
C ALA A 108 6.27 -3.27 11.77
N GLY A 109 5.99 -2.05 12.23
CA GLY A 109 7.01 -1.05 12.57
C GLY A 109 7.68 -0.38 11.37
N ASN A 110 7.37 -0.79 10.14
CA ASN A 110 7.98 -0.24 8.94
C ASN A 110 7.27 1.04 8.49
N ALA A 111 7.84 2.20 8.84
CA ALA A 111 7.27 3.49 8.47
C ALA A 111 7.28 3.78 6.96
N GLY A 112 8.04 3.01 6.18
CA GLY A 112 8.15 3.11 4.72
C GLY A 112 7.12 2.30 3.93
N VAL A 113 6.18 1.66 4.63
CA VAL A 113 5.07 0.94 3.99
C VAL A 113 3.70 1.41 4.45
N THR A 114 2.71 1.15 3.62
CA THR A 114 1.30 1.33 3.94
C THR A 114 0.51 0.16 3.37
N VAL A 115 -0.27 -0.50 4.23
CA VAL A 115 -1.15 -1.60 3.83
C VAL A 115 -2.49 -1.01 3.44
N VAL A 116 -2.99 -1.37 2.26
CA VAL A 116 -4.26 -0.92 1.72
C VAL A 116 -5.16 -2.14 1.53
N LEU A 117 -6.34 -2.15 2.15
CA LEU A 117 -7.38 -3.14 1.88
C LEU A 117 -8.23 -2.69 0.69
N LEU A 118 -8.52 -3.61 -0.21
CA LEU A 118 -9.35 -3.35 -1.38
C LEU A 118 -10.82 -3.76 -1.12
N ARG A 119 -11.76 -3.03 -1.74
CA ARG A 119 -13.17 -3.41 -1.75
C ARG A 119 -13.40 -4.63 -2.65
N ARG A 120 -14.43 -5.40 -2.30
CA ARG A 120 -14.94 -6.50 -3.14
C ARG A 120 -15.56 -5.94 -4.41
#